data_AF-A0A2A4T7H5-F1
#
_entry.id   AF-A0A2A4T7H5-F1
#
_cell.length_a   1.000
_cell.length_b   1.000
_cell.length_c   1.000
_cell.angle_alpha   90.00
_cell.angle_beta   90.00
_cell.angle_gamma   90.00
#
_symmetry.space_group_name_H-M   'P 1'
#
loop_
_entity.id
_entity.type
_entity.pdbx_description
1 polymer ?
#
loop_
_entity_poly.entity_id
_entity_poly.type
_entity_poly.pdbx_seq_one_letter_code
_entity_poly.pdbx_strand_id
1 'polypeptide(L)'
;MKSKSKGEVHLEKSRDEIDRAEKEIREKQKFIDYQVRAFPISVIVEKFKDLTDEDGELIEKSELFIPDNHRGFVWNTKLQSKFIESILLDLPIPFLFVADIYDEGEENEGRIEIIDGAQRIQTISSFLNGELVLDNLKQLETLNGFRFQDLPKARRFRFNRTPLRMIELRGTADKEVRQDIFERINISGVMFSKMEIRKYSIGGKLHDLIQRCAESPLFKEVCPISETRAKRQEGPELVLRFFAYTNNYLNLKKSVVDFLDDYLKAGNELSDTSIDKMEKEFIQVLEYVKKYFPSGFSKSETNRSVPRIRFEAIAVGVTLAFRKASKLKSPNLDWLTDTEFLNHTRSDASNSAPRVQGRIEYVRDQLLS
;
A
#
# COMPACT_ATOMS: atom_id res chain seq x y z
N MET A 1 -43.69 -15.40 25.61
CA MET A 1 -42.60 -14.44 25.35
C MET A 1 -42.31 -14.42 23.85
N LYS A 2 -42.86 -13.45 23.10
CA LYS A 2 -42.54 -13.25 21.68
C LYS A 2 -41.50 -12.15 21.56
N SER A 3 -40.36 -12.52 20.98
CA SER A 3 -39.24 -11.66 20.61
C SER A 3 -39.72 -10.51 19.72
N LYS A 4 -39.52 -9.26 20.16
CA LYS A 4 -39.70 -8.07 19.32
C LYS A 4 -38.43 -7.89 18.49
N SER A 5 -38.51 -8.27 17.21
CA SER A 5 -37.63 -7.75 16.16
C SER A 5 -37.79 -6.22 16.13
N LYS A 6 -36.70 -5.49 16.38
CA LYS A 6 -36.62 -4.05 16.07
C LYS A 6 -36.55 -3.94 14.55
N GLY A 7 -37.71 -3.76 13.90
CA GLY A 7 -37.76 -3.42 12.48
C GLY A 7 -37.06 -2.08 12.27
N GLU A 8 -36.03 -2.05 11.42
CA GLU A 8 -35.49 -0.82 10.89
C GLU A 8 -36.61 -0.12 10.11
N VAL A 9 -36.97 1.09 10.55
CA VAL A 9 -37.95 1.92 9.86
C VAL A 9 -37.26 2.44 8.60
N HIS A 10 -37.64 1.88 7.44
CA HIS A 10 -37.24 2.41 6.14
C HIS A 10 -37.96 3.76 5.94
N LEU A 11 -37.25 4.86 6.15
CA LEU A 11 -37.76 6.21 5.86
C LEU A 11 -37.75 6.42 4.35
N GLU A 12 -38.94 6.63 3.76
CA GLU A 12 -39.08 6.98 2.35
C GLU A 12 -38.37 8.32 2.06
N LYS A 13 -37.60 8.35 0.98
CA LYS A 13 -36.88 9.55 0.52
C LYS A 13 -37.83 10.52 -0.16
N SER A 14 -37.62 11.81 0.03
CA SER A 14 -38.43 12.83 -0.64
C SER A 14 -38.15 12.84 -2.15
N ARG A 15 -39.10 13.38 -2.93
CA ARG A 15 -38.93 13.51 -4.38
C ARG A 15 -37.67 14.31 -4.74
N ASP A 16 -37.42 15.40 -4.01
CA ASP A 16 -36.24 16.26 -4.19
C ASP A 16 -34.92 15.55 -3.84
N GLU A 17 -34.93 14.62 -2.87
CA GLU A 17 -33.76 13.78 -2.57
C GLU A 17 -33.51 12.79 -3.70
N ILE A 18 -34.54 12.16 -4.25
CA ILE A 18 -34.45 11.21 -5.36
C ILE A 18 -33.93 11.91 -6.63
N ASP A 19 -34.49 13.07 -6.97
CA ASP A 19 -34.11 13.79 -8.20
C ASP A 19 -32.67 14.35 -8.10
N ARG A 20 -32.23 14.77 -6.91
CA ARG A 20 -30.81 15.14 -6.67
C ARG A 20 -29.87 13.94 -6.79
N ALA A 21 -30.24 12.79 -6.24
CA ALA A 21 -29.45 11.58 -6.33
C ALA A 21 -29.32 11.11 -7.79
N GLU A 22 -30.42 11.10 -8.55
CA GLU A 22 -30.42 10.73 -9.97
C GLU A 22 -29.55 11.69 -10.81
N LYS A 23 -29.63 12.99 -10.53
CA LYS A 23 -28.76 13.98 -11.18
C LYS A 23 -27.29 13.71 -10.87
N GLU A 24 -26.94 13.48 -9.61
CA GLU A 24 -25.55 13.17 -9.21
C GLU A 24 -25.04 11.88 -9.86
N ILE A 25 -25.88 10.84 -9.95
CA ILE A 25 -25.52 9.58 -10.64
C ILE A 25 -25.20 9.87 -12.11
N ARG A 26 -26.06 10.59 -12.82
CA ARG A 26 -25.84 10.92 -14.24
C ARG A 26 -24.59 11.75 -14.47
N GLU A 27 -24.30 12.70 -13.58
CA GLU A 27 -23.10 13.53 -13.67
C GLU A 27 -21.81 12.74 -13.40
N LYS A 28 -21.85 11.75 -12.50
CA LYS A 28 -20.68 10.95 -12.11
C LYS A 28 -20.52 9.65 -12.89
N GLN A 29 -21.53 9.22 -13.64
CA GLN A 29 -21.47 7.99 -14.43
C GLN A 29 -20.49 8.16 -15.60
N LYS A 30 -19.33 7.52 -15.48
CA LYS A 30 -18.35 7.43 -16.58
C LYS A 30 -18.61 6.16 -17.38
N PHE A 31 -18.77 6.29 -18.70
CA PHE A 31 -18.75 5.15 -19.60
C PHE A 31 -17.29 4.82 -19.92
N ILE A 32 -16.90 3.58 -19.63
CA ILE A 32 -15.54 3.10 -19.83
C ILE A 32 -15.62 2.07 -20.95
N ASP A 33 -14.93 2.32 -22.07
CA ASP A 33 -14.82 1.35 -23.14
C ASP A 33 -13.92 0.21 -22.69
N TYR A 34 -14.36 -1.03 -22.91
CA TYR A 34 -13.59 -2.21 -22.56
C TYR A 34 -13.87 -3.37 -23.50
N GLN A 35 -12.89 -4.26 -23.60
CA GLN A 35 -13.00 -5.50 -24.35
C GLN A 35 -12.56 -6.69 -23.51
N VAL A 36 -13.24 -7.82 -23.70
CA VAL A 36 -12.81 -9.08 -23.09
C VAL A 36 -11.90 -9.81 -24.06
N ARG A 37 -10.65 -10.05 -23.66
CA ARG A 37 -9.72 -10.90 -24.41
C ARG A 37 -9.43 -12.18 -23.64
N ALA A 38 -9.04 -13.22 -24.37
CA ALA A 38 -8.58 -14.47 -23.78
C ALA A 38 -7.33 -14.93 -24.52
N PHE A 39 -6.23 -15.09 -23.78
CA PHE A 39 -4.96 -15.53 -24.33
C PHE A 39 -4.45 -16.77 -23.58
N PRO A 40 -3.76 -17.70 -24.27
CA PRO A 40 -3.05 -18.79 -23.61
C PRO A 40 -2.04 -18.25 -22.60
N ILE A 41 -1.84 -18.99 -21.50
CA ILE A 41 -0.81 -18.69 -20.50
C ILE A 41 0.56 -18.42 -21.14
N SER A 42 0.95 -19.21 -22.15
CA SER A 42 2.24 -19.01 -22.81
C SER A 42 2.38 -17.64 -23.48
N VAL A 43 1.31 -17.15 -24.13
CA VAL A 43 1.30 -15.85 -24.82
C VAL A 43 1.33 -14.71 -23.82
N ILE A 44 0.62 -14.83 -22.69
CA ILE A 44 0.63 -13.81 -21.64
C ILE A 44 2.02 -13.68 -21.02
N VAL A 45 2.68 -14.81 -20.76
CA VAL A 45 4.03 -14.80 -20.17
C VAL A 45 5.06 -14.28 -21.17
N GLU A 46 4.92 -14.59 -22.46
CA GLU A 46 5.74 -14.02 -23.52
C GLU A 46 5.60 -12.49 -23.57
N LYS A 47 4.36 -11.97 -23.60
CA LYS A 47 4.08 -10.52 -23.57
C LYS A 47 4.52 -9.83 -22.28
N PHE A 48 4.70 -10.57 -21.18
CA PHE A 48 5.14 -10.04 -19.89
C PHE A 48 6.67 -10.05 -19.70
N LYS A 49 7.43 -10.62 -20.64
CA LYS A 49 8.89 -10.68 -20.57
C LYS A 49 9.51 -9.56 -21.40
N ASP A 50 10.53 -8.93 -20.84
CA ASP A 50 11.41 -8.05 -21.59
C ASP A 50 12.22 -8.86 -22.62
N LEU A 51 12.44 -8.27 -23.78
CA LEU A 51 13.31 -8.83 -24.80
C LEU A 51 14.75 -8.40 -24.50
N THR A 52 15.63 -9.37 -24.37
CA THR A 52 17.05 -9.17 -24.09
C THR A 52 17.91 -9.83 -25.17
N ASP A 53 19.12 -9.32 -25.37
CA ASP A 53 20.12 -9.95 -26.24
C ASP A 53 20.81 -11.15 -25.57
N GLU A 54 21.80 -11.74 -26.25
CA GLU A 54 22.54 -12.90 -25.73
C GLU A 54 23.35 -12.57 -24.46
N ASP A 55 23.72 -11.30 -24.26
CA ASP A 55 24.48 -10.81 -23.11
C ASP A 55 23.56 -10.36 -21.95
N GLY A 56 22.24 -10.36 -22.18
CA GLY A 56 21.22 -9.98 -21.19
C GLY A 56 20.91 -8.48 -21.17
N GLU A 57 21.40 -7.72 -22.17
CA GLU A 57 21.08 -6.30 -22.32
C GLU A 57 19.68 -6.12 -22.89
N LEU A 58 18.96 -5.12 -22.40
CA LEU A 58 17.57 -4.86 -22.78
C LEU A 58 17.49 -4.35 -24.23
N ILE A 59 16.80 -5.11 -25.09
CA ILE A 59 16.49 -4.72 -26.48
C ILE A 59 15.15 -3.97 -26.50
N GLU A 60 14.12 -4.56 -25.89
CA GLU A 60 12.75 -4.05 -25.96
C GLU A 60 12.01 -4.38 -24.66
N LYS A 61 11.22 -3.42 -24.18
CA LYS A 61 10.40 -3.60 -22.98
C LYS A 61 9.20 -4.49 -23.27
N SER A 62 8.76 -5.23 -22.27
CA SER A 62 7.57 -6.08 -22.35
C SER A 62 6.32 -5.27 -22.75
N GLU A 63 5.47 -5.85 -23.60
CA GLU A 63 4.18 -5.25 -23.96
C GLU A 63 3.26 -5.15 -22.74
N LEU A 64 3.23 -6.19 -21.90
CA LEU A 64 2.46 -6.24 -20.67
C LEU A 64 3.36 -5.91 -19.48
N PHE A 65 2.98 -4.93 -18.66
CA PHE A 65 3.82 -4.47 -17.56
C PHE A 65 3.06 -4.18 -16.26
N ILE A 66 3.81 -4.18 -15.17
CA ILE A 66 3.33 -3.78 -13.85
C ILE A 66 3.90 -2.38 -13.58
N PRO A 67 3.09 -1.36 -13.27
CA PRO A 67 3.60 -0.03 -12.96
C PRO A 67 4.55 -0.04 -11.77
N ASP A 68 5.56 0.82 -11.75
CA ASP A 68 6.53 0.95 -10.64
C ASP A 68 5.88 1.33 -9.30
N ASN A 69 4.72 1.96 -9.39
CA ASN A 69 3.91 2.29 -8.22
C ASN A 69 3.34 1.03 -7.57
N HIS A 70 3.30 -0.11 -8.27
CA HIS A 70 2.84 -1.37 -7.70
C HIS A 70 3.69 -1.84 -6.53
N ARG A 71 3.01 -2.42 -5.51
CA ARG A 71 3.75 -3.14 -4.47
C ARG A 71 4.50 -4.29 -5.14
N GLY A 72 5.72 -4.53 -4.68
CA GLY A 72 6.49 -5.70 -5.08
C GLY A 72 5.72 -7.00 -4.83
N PHE A 73 6.26 -8.11 -5.30
CA PHE A 73 5.62 -9.42 -5.14
C PHE A 73 5.40 -9.79 -3.65
N VAL A 74 4.14 -10.05 -3.25
CA VAL A 74 3.74 -10.29 -1.85
C VAL A 74 3.19 -11.69 -1.59
N TRP A 75 2.87 -12.46 -2.63
CA TRP A 75 2.40 -13.84 -2.45
C TRP A 75 3.54 -14.73 -1.94
N ASN A 76 3.33 -15.37 -0.79
CA ASN A 76 4.23 -16.42 -0.33
C ASN A 76 4.08 -17.70 -1.19
N THR A 77 5.05 -18.61 -1.11
CA THR A 77 5.09 -19.86 -1.88
C THR A 77 3.81 -20.68 -1.75
N LYS A 78 3.17 -20.68 -0.56
CA LYS A 78 1.90 -21.38 -0.33
C LYS A 78 0.75 -20.81 -1.16
N LEU A 79 0.59 -19.48 -1.21
CA LEU A 79 -0.44 -18.83 -2.03
C LEU A 79 -0.19 -19.04 -3.52
N GLN A 80 1.07 -18.92 -3.94
CA GLN A 80 1.49 -19.20 -5.30
C GLN A 80 1.15 -20.64 -5.71
N SER A 81 1.54 -21.61 -4.90
CA SER A 81 1.29 -23.04 -5.16
C SER A 81 -0.20 -23.34 -5.23
N LYS A 82 -1.01 -22.79 -4.32
CA LYS A 82 -2.47 -22.93 -4.36
C LYS A 82 -3.10 -22.34 -5.63
N PHE A 83 -2.54 -21.26 -6.15
CA PHE A 83 -2.99 -20.69 -7.41
C PHE A 83 -2.64 -21.60 -8.60
N ILE A 84 -1.42 -22.13 -8.65
CA ILE A 84 -1.02 -23.11 -9.67
C ILE A 84 -1.88 -24.39 -9.58
N GLU A 85 -2.17 -24.87 -8.38
CA GLU A 85 -3.08 -26.01 -8.14
C GLU A 85 -4.48 -25.73 -8.72
N SER A 86 -5.00 -24.52 -8.55
CA SER A 86 -6.27 -24.10 -9.16
C SER A 86 -6.25 -24.21 -10.69
N ILE A 87 -5.16 -23.78 -11.33
CA ILE A 87 -5.00 -23.87 -12.80
C ILE A 87 -4.89 -25.33 -13.24
N LEU A 88 -4.12 -26.15 -12.53
CA LEU A 88 -3.92 -27.57 -12.86
C LEU A 88 -5.20 -28.40 -12.71
N LEU A 89 -6.12 -27.97 -11.85
CA LEU A 89 -7.44 -28.54 -11.62
C LEU A 89 -8.54 -27.95 -12.53
N ASP A 90 -8.18 -27.09 -13.48
CA ASP A 90 -9.12 -26.41 -14.38
C ASP A 90 -10.21 -25.61 -13.64
N LEU A 91 -9.88 -25.06 -12.45
CA LEU A 91 -10.80 -24.23 -11.69
C LEU A 91 -10.97 -22.84 -12.35
N PRO A 92 -12.14 -22.19 -12.21
CA PRO A 92 -12.36 -20.86 -12.75
C PRO A 92 -11.37 -19.83 -12.17
N ILE A 93 -10.54 -19.25 -13.04
CA ILE A 93 -9.64 -18.15 -12.68
C ILE A 93 -10.35 -16.81 -12.91
N PRO A 94 -10.34 -15.88 -11.93
CA PRO A 94 -10.89 -14.54 -12.11
C PRO A 94 -10.23 -13.80 -13.27
N PHE A 95 -10.93 -12.82 -13.83
CA PHE A 95 -10.37 -11.99 -14.90
C PHE A 95 -9.14 -11.23 -14.42
N LEU A 96 -8.20 -11.02 -15.34
CA LEU A 96 -7.16 -10.01 -15.21
C LEU A 96 -7.78 -8.67 -15.65
N PHE A 97 -7.37 -7.56 -15.05
CA PHE A 97 -7.75 -6.23 -15.55
C PHE A 97 -6.50 -5.55 -16.05
N VAL A 98 -6.59 -5.02 -17.27
CA VAL A 98 -5.49 -4.38 -17.94
C VAL A 98 -5.98 -3.11 -18.64
N ALA A 99 -5.09 -2.18 -18.94
CA ALA A 99 -5.41 -1.00 -19.72
C ALA A 99 -4.39 -0.75 -20.81
N ASP A 100 -4.88 -0.37 -21.98
CA ASP A 100 -4.09 0.14 -23.09
C ASP A 100 -3.69 1.59 -22.80
N ILE A 101 -2.39 1.89 -22.85
CA ILE A 101 -1.82 3.19 -22.48
C ILE A 101 -1.71 4.07 -23.73
N TYR A 102 -2.46 5.17 -23.77
CA TYR A 102 -2.49 6.09 -24.92
C TYR A 102 -1.64 7.36 -24.72
N ASP A 103 -1.34 7.75 -23.47
CA ASP A 103 -0.98 9.14 -23.16
C ASP A 103 -0.07 9.30 -21.91
N GLU A 104 0.74 8.29 -21.57
CA GLU A 104 1.73 8.35 -20.46
C GLU A 104 3.20 8.38 -20.94
N GLY A 105 3.50 9.30 -21.87
CA GLY A 105 4.85 9.52 -22.40
C GLY A 105 5.31 8.44 -23.39
N GLU A 106 6.37 8.74 -24.14
CA GLU A 106 6.88 7.87 -25.23
C GLU A 106 7.30 6.48 -24.74
N GLU A 107 7.60 6.31 -23.45
CA GLU A 107 8.12 5.06 -22.90
C GLU A 107 7.07 3.96 -22.72
N ASN A 108 5.81 4.34 -22.45
CA ASN A 108 4.73 3.39 -22.18
C ASN A 108 3.58 3.40 -23.17
N GLU A 109 3.59 4.33 -24.14
CA GLU A 109 2.56 4.42 -25.18
C GLU A 109 2.44 3.09 -25.95
N GLY A 110 1.21 2.59 -26.08
CA GLY A 110 0.88 1.32 -26.73
C GLY A 110 1.20 0.06 -25.91
N ARG A 111 1.78 0.19 -24.72
CA ARG A 111 1.94 -0.93 -23.77
C ARG A 111 0.65 -1.15 -22.99
N ILE A 112 0.52 -2.36 -22.45
CA ILE A 112 -0.62 -2.79 -21.65
C ILE A 112 -0.25 -2.79 -20.17
N GLU A 113 -0.86 -1.91 -19.40
CA GLU A 113 -0.70 -1.83 -17.96
C GLU A 113 -1.55 -2.90 -17.25
N ILE A 114 -0.96 -3.67 -16.34
CA ILE A 114 -1.70 -4.59 -15.46
C ILE A 114 -2.27 -3.83 -14.26
N ILE A 115 -3.58 -3.60 -14.28
CA ILE A 115 -4.35 -3.03 -13.16
C ILE A 115 -4.54 -4.10 -12.07
N ASP A 116 -5.11 -5.26 -12.41
CA ASP A 116 -5.30 -6.37 -11.48
C ASP A 116 -4.79 -7.70 -12.06
N GLY A 117 -4.19 -8.51 -11.18
CA GLY A 117 -3.65 -9.82 -11.51
C GLY A 117 -2.12 -9.89 -11.58
N ALA A 118 -1.41 -8.83 -11.19
CA ALA A 118 0.05 -8.81 -11.15
C ALA A 118 0.67 -10.02 -10.43
N GLN A 119 0.13 -10.42 -9.28
CA GLN A 119 0.63 -11.58 -8.52
C GLN A 119 0.34 -12.92 -9.24
N ARG A 120 -0.78 -13.01 -9.96
CA ARG A 120 -1.16 -14.21 -10.73
C ARG A 120 -0.21 -14.40 -11.91
N ILE A 121 0.04 -13.33 -12.67
CA ILE A 121 0.94 -13.36 -13.84
C ILE A 121 2.38 -13.65 -13.41
N GLN A 122 2.88 -12.98 -12.37
CA GLN A 122 4.21 -13.26 -11.82
C GLN A 122 4.34 -14.71 -11.32
N THR A 123 3.34 -15.23 -10.61
CA THR A 123 3.33 -16.63 -10.15
C THR A 123 3.41 -17.62 -11.33
N ILE A 124 2.66 -17.36 -12.41
CA ILE A 124 2.68 -18.19 -13.61
C ILE A 124 4.04 -18.11 -14.30
N SER A 125 4.58 -16.90 -14.45
CA SER A 125 5.91 -16.67 -15.03
C SER A 125 6.99 -17.44 -14.26
N SER A 126 7.04 -17.28 -12.94
CA SER A 126 7.99 -18.00 -12.08
C SER A 126 7.80 -19.51 -12.11
N PHE A 127 6.57 -20.02 -12.22
CA PHE A 127 6.35 -21.46 -12.39
C PHE A 127 6.88 -21.95 -13.74
N LEU A 128 6.54 -21.28 -14.84
CA LEU A 128 6.97 -21.67 -16.19
C LEU A 128 8.49 -21.62 -16.37
N ASN A 129 9.16 -20.63 -15.78
CA ASN A 129 10.62 -20.53 -15.78
C ASN A 129 11.29 -21.56 -14.86
N GLY A 130 10.51 -22.31 -14.07
CA GLY A 130 11.02 -23.28 -13.12
C GLY A 130 11.62 -22.65 -11.87
N GLU A 131 11.30 -21.41 -11.54
CA GLU A 131 11.73 -20.72 -10.31
C GLU A 131 10.89 -21.14 -9.10
N LEU A 132 9.59 -21.36 -9.31
CA LEU A 132 8.65 -21.78 -8.26
C LEU A 132 8.65 -23.31 -8.09
N VAL A 133 8.88 -23.77 -6.85
CA VAL A 133 8.62 -25.14 -6.40
C VAL A 133 7.27 -25.17 -5.70
N LEU A 134 6.40 -26.11 -6.09
CA LEU A 134 5.10 -26.26 -5.48
C LEU A 134 5.21 -26.79 -4.05
N ASP A 135 4.49 -26.18 -3.12
CA ASP A 135 4.49 -26.56 -1.71
C ASP A 135 3.10 -26.40 -1.08
N ASN A 136 2.82 -27.20 -0.05
CA ASN A 136 1.61 -27.16 0.76
C ASN A 136 0.30 -27.28 -0.05
N LEU A 137 0.33 -28.06 -1.13
CA LEU A 137 -0.83 -28.46 -1.92
C LEU A 137 -1.67 -29.47 -1.14
N LYS A 138 -3.00 -29.34 -1.23
CA LYS A 138 -3.95 -30.18 -0.48
C LYS A 138 -4.79 -31.10 -1.36
N GLN A 139 -5.04 -30.71 -2.61
CA GLN A 139 -5.81 -31.51 -3.57
C GLN A 139 -4.86 -32.32 -4.45
N LEU A 140 -3.69 -31.77 -4.77
CA LEU A 140 -2.64 -32.40 -5.55
C LEU A 140 -1.37 -32.61 -4.69
N GLU A 141 -1.51 -33.30 -3.55
CA GLU A 141 -0.42 -33.47 -2.57
C GLU A 141 0.85 -34.10 -3.17
N THR A 142 0.69 -34.97 -4.18
CA THR A 142 1.81 -35.63 -4.87
C THR A 142 2.63 -34.70 -5.76
N LEU A 143 2.14 -33.49 -6.03
CA LEU A 143 2.89 -32.46 -6.76
C LEU A 143 3.69 -31.53 -5.86
N ASN A 144 3.64 -31.71 -4.53
CA ASN A 144 4.55 -30.99 -3.64
C ASN A 144 6.01 -31.36 -3.98
N GLY A 145 6.87 -30.35 -4.13
CA GLY A 145 8.25 -30.48 -4.59
C GLY A 145 8.43 -30.35 -6.11
N PHE A 146 7.37 -30.31 -6.91
CA PHE A 146 7.48 -30.22 -8.37
C PHE A 146 7.74 -28.78 -8.83
N ARG A 147 8.58 -28.64 -9.84
CA ARG A 147 8.68 -27.48 -10.75
C ARG A 147 7.89 -27.76 -12.02
N PHE A 148 7.72 -26.75 -12.87
CA PHE A 148 7.01 -26.93 -14.14
C PHE A 148 7.64 -28.00 -15.04
N GLN A 149 8.97 -28.10 -15.04
CA GLN A 149 9.72 -29.04 -15.87
C GLN A 149 9.49 -30.51 -15.47
N ASP A 150 9.15 -30.76 -14.20
CA ASP A 150 8.85 -32.09 -13.67
C ASP A 150 7.47 -32.62 -14.12
N LEU A 151 6.61 -31.73 -14.64
CA LEU A 151 5.32 -32.13 -15.16
C LEU A 151 5.47 -32.93 -16.47
N PRO A 152 4.65 -33.98 -16.67
CA PRO A 152 4.61 -34.71 -17.93
C PRO A 152 4.39 -33.75 -19.11
N LYS A 153 5.04 -34.01 -20.25
CA LYS A 153 4.97 -33.16 -21.45
C LYS A 153 3.53 -32.79 -21.84
N ALA A 154 2.61 -33.77 -21.79
CA ALA A 154 1.19 -33.54 -22.05
C ALA A 154 0.52 -32.57 -21.05
N ARG A 155 0.94 -32.57 -19.78
CA ARG A 155 0.45 -31.62 -18.77
C ARG A 155 1.03 -30.23 -19.00
N ARG A 156 2.31 -30.11 -19.36
CA ARG A 156 2.92 -28.82 -19.75
C ARG A 156 2.21 -28.19 -20.94
N PHE A 157 1.89 -28.97 -21.98
CA PHE A 157 1.10 -28.49 -23.11
C PHE A 157 -0.29 -28.01 -22.70
N ARG A 158 -0.96 -28.74 -21.80
CA ARG A 158 -2.28 -28.34 -21.28
C ARG A 158 -2.21 -27.04 -20.47
N PHE A 159 -1.21 -26.90 -19.61
CA PHE A 159 -1.00 -25.70 -18.81
C PHE A 159 -0.72 -24.48 -19.70
N ASN A 160 0.18 -24.59 -20.68
CA ASN A 160 0.52 -23.49 -21.58
C ASN A 160 -0.68 -23.00 -22.41
N ARG A 161 -1.56 -23.92 -22.83
CA ARG A 161 -2.76 -23.58 -23.62
C ARG A 161 -3.95 -23.12 -22.77
N THR A 162 -3.88 -23.17 -21.44
CA THR A 162 -4.99 -22.71 -20.59
C THR A 162 -5.23 -21.22 -20.87
N PRO A 163 -6.45 -20.82 -21.25
CA PRO A 163 -6.74 -19.43 -21.53
C PRO A 163 -6.94 -18.66 -20.22
N LEU A 164 -6.26 -17.53 -20.07
CA LEU A 164 -6.64 -16.53 -19.07
C LEU A 164 -7.42 -15.41 -19.76
N ARG A 165 -8.47 -14.98 -19.09
CA ARG A 165 -9.35 -13.92 -19.58
C ARG A 165 -8.93 -12.60 -18.96
N MET A 166 -8.90 -11.56 -19.78
CA MET A 166 -8.60 -10.19 -19.37
C MET A 166 -9.71 -9.25 -19.82
N ILE A 167 -10.01 -8.28 -18.98
CA ILE A 167 -10.80 -7.10 -19.33
C ILE A 167 -9.78 -6.01 -19.62
N GLU A 168 -9.69 -5.63 -20.90
CA GLU A 168 -8.83 -4.56 -21.39
C GLU A 168 -9.64 -3.27 -21.49
N LEU A 169 -9.28 -2.29 -20.68
CA LEU A 169 -9.82 -0.94 -20.77
C LEU A 169 -9.17 -0.22 -21.95
N ARG A 170 -10.00 0.46 -22.76
CA ARG A 170 -9.57 1.17 -23.97
C ARG A 170 -10.01 2.64 -23.92
N GLY A 171 -9.37 3.48 -24.72
CA GLY A 171 -9.75 4.88 -24.93
C GLY A 171 -9.59 5.74 -23.67
N THR A 172 -10.67 6.40 -23.23
CA THR A 172 -10.71 7.44 -22.19
C THR A 172 -10.47 6.96 -20.76
N ALA A 173 -9.84 5.80 -20.57
CA ALA A 173 -9.44 5.30 -19.26
C ALA A 173 -8.19 6.07 -18.80
N ASP A 174 -8.39 7.35 -18.48
CA ASP A 174 -7.37 8.18 -17.87
C ASP A 174 -6.84 7.53 -16.58
N LYS A 175 -5.72 8.04 -16.10
CA LYS A 175 -5.05 7.53 -14.90
C LYS A 175 -6.00 7.47 -13.69
N GLU A 176 -6.89 8.45 -13.53
CA GLU A 176 -7.86 8.48 -12.43
C GLU A 176 -8.88 7.35 -12.52
N VAL A 177 -9.38 7.06 -13.71
CA VAL A 177 -10.34 5.97 -13.97
C VAL A 177 -9.70 4.61 -13.72
N ARG A 178 -8.48 4.38 -14.23
CA ARG A 178 -7.74 3.13 -13.99
C ARG A 178 -7.50 2.91 -12.50
N GLN A 179 -7.20 3.98 -11.78
CA GLN A 179 -7.01 3.96 -10.34
C GLN A 179 -8.31 3.69 -9.57
N ASP A 180 -9.44 4.32 -9.91
CA ASP A 180 -10.74 4.04 -9.26
C ASP A 180 -11.15 2.56 -9.49
N ILE A 181 -10.92 2.03 -10.69
CA ILE A 181 -11.11 0.61 -11.00
C ILE A 181 -10.21 -0.27 -10.13
N PHE A 182 -8.92 0.06 -10.06
CA PHE A 182 -7.95 -0.64 -9.21
C PHE A 182 -8.41 -0.69 -7.76
N GLU A 183 -8.81 0.45 -7.20
CA GLU A 183 -9.27 0.56 -5.82
C GLU A 183 -10.52 -0.31 -5.60
N ARG A 184 -11.49 -0.27 -6.52
CA ARG A 184 -12.76 -1.03 -6.39
C ARG A 184 -12.59 -2.54 -6.50
N ILE A 185 -11.76 -3.01 -7.44
CA ILE A 185 -11.52 -4.45 -7.63
C ILE A 185 -10.84 -5.04 -6.38
N ASN A 186 -9.87 -4.30 -5.83
CA ASN A 186 -9.05 -4.77 -4.73
C ASN A 186 -9.75 -4.76 -3.36
N ILE A 187 -10.95 -4.18 -3.25
CA ILE A 187 -11.79 -4.27 -2.05
C ILE A 187 -12.23 -5.72 -1.78
N SER A 188 -12.25 -6.60 -2.78
CA SER A 188 -12.70 -8.00 -2.64
C SER A 188 -11.57 -9.01 -2.34
N GLY A 189 -10.31 -8.56 -2.27
CA GLY A 189 -9.11 -9.42 -2.19
C GLY A 189 -8.17 -9.12 -1.00
N VAL A 190 -6.87 -9.42 -1.16
CA VAL A 190 -5.83 -9.07 -0.18
C VAL A 190 -5.65 -7.54 -0.18
N MET A 191 -6.44 -6.88 0.69
CA MET A 191 -6.51 -5.43 0.83
C MET A 191 -5.14 -4.76 0.80
N PHE A 192 -5.00 -3.79 -0.10
CA PHE A 192 -3.91 -2.83 -0.07
C PHE A 192 -4.00 -2.00 1.21
N SER A 193 -2.86 -1.65 1.79
CA SER A 193 -2.78 -0.66 2.85
C SER A 193 -3.20 0.71 2.29
N LYS A 194 -3.69 1.60 3.15
CA LYS A 194 -4.05 2.97 2.73
C LYS A 194 -2.85 3.70 2.12
N MET A 195 -1.64 3.46 2.61
CA MET A 195 -0.43 4.03 2.03
C MET A 195 -0.08 3.42 0.67
N GLU A 196 -0.31 2.12 0.48
CA GLU A 196 -0.18 1.52 -0.85
C GLU A 196 -1.13 2.23 -1.83
N ILE A 197 -2.41 2.43 -1.47
CA ILE A 197 -3.37 3.18 -2.30
C ILE A 197 -2.82 4.59 -2.63
N ARG A 198 -2.40 5.36 -1.61
CA ARG A 198 -1.85 6.71 -1.80
C ARG A 198 -0.65 6.78 -2.75
N LYS A 199 0.24 5.78 -2.72
CA LYS A 199 1.40 5.70 -3.62
C LYS A 199 0.97 5.70 -5.09
N TYR A 200 -0.13 5.02 -5.41
CA TYR A 200 -0.72 5.04 -6.75
C TYR A 200 -1.46 6.34 -7.04
N SER A 201 -2.23 6.80 -6.05
CA SER A 201 -3.33 7.73 -6.27
C SER A 201 -2.97 9.22 -6.22
N ILE A 202 -1.92 9.58 -5.49
CA ILE A 202 -1.64 11.00 -5.19
C ILE A 202 -0.24 11.42 -5.64
N GLY A 203 0.78 10.57 -5.48
CA GLY A 203 2.16 10.85 -5.91
C GLY A 203 2.70 12.23 -5.49
N GLY A 204 3.75 12.69 -6.18
CA GLY A 204 4.26 14.07 -6.11
C GLY A 204 5.34 14.33 -5.05
N LYS A 205 5.77 15.59 -4.95
CA LYS A 205 6.98 16.00 -4.20
C LYS A 205 6.97 15.57 -2.74
N LEU A 206 5.83 15.68 -2.06
CA LEU A 206 5.71 15.26 -0.66
C LEU A 206 5.77 13.74 -0.54
N HIS A 207 5.17 13.00 -1.48
CA HIS A 207 5.26 11.54 -1.51
C HIS A 207 6.72 11.08 -1.70
N ASP A 208 7.47 11.72 -2.59
CA ASP A 208 8.88 11.39 -2.84
C ASP A 208 9.74 11.66 -1.60
N LEU A 209 9.50 12.77 -0.90
CA LEU A 209 10.12 13.02 0.41
C LEU A 209 9.79 11.91 1.42
N ILE A 210 8.52 11.51 1.52
CA ILE A 210 8.08 10.45 2.44
C ILE A 210 8.83 9.14 2.14
N GLN A 211 8.98 8.78 0.86
CA GLN A 211 9.70 7.59 0.46
C GLN A 211 11.19 7.67 0.82
N ARG A 212 11.87 8.78 0.49
CA ARG A 212 13.28 9.01 0.84
C ARG A 212 13.52 8.92 2.35
N CYS A 213 12.66 9.56 3.14
CA CYS A 213 12.70 9.52 4.59
C CYS A 213 12.49 8.11 5.16
N ALA A 214 11.56 7.33 4.61
CA ALA A 214 11.28 5.96 5.03
C ALA A 214 12.41 4.98 4.64
N GLU A 215 13.18 5.29 3.60
CA GLU A 215 14.30 4.48 3.13
C GLU A 215 15.63 4.80 3.83
N SER A 216 15.71 5.96 4.50
CA SER A 216 16.90 6.42 5.23
C SER A 216 17.45 5.37 6.19
N PRO A 217 18.78 5.12 6.19
CA PRO A 217 19.42 4.20 7.13
C PRO A 217 19.11 4.52 8.59
N LEU A 218 19.11 5.83 8.93
CA LEU A 218 18.84 6.28 10.29
C LEU A 218 17.42 5.94 10.73
N PHE A 219 16.42 6.10 9.85
CA PHE A 219 15.04 5.73 10.14
C PHE A 219 14.89 4.22 10.37
N LYS A 220 15.48 3.40 9.48
CA LYS A 220 15.45 1.93 9.60
C LYS A 220 16.12 1.42 10.88
N GLU A 221 17.13 2.14 11.36
CA GLU A 221 17.84 1.82 12.61
C GLU A 221 16.96 2.10 13.85
N VAL A 222 16.39 3.29 13.98
CA VAL A 222 15.61 3.66 15.17
C VAL A 222 14.15 3.21 15.13
N CYS A 223 13.64 2.82 13.95
CA CYS A 223 12.27 2.38 13.74
C CYS A 223 12.25 1.01 13.03
N PRO A 224 12.51 -0.10 13.75
CA PRO A 224 12.49 -1.43 13.15
C PRO A 224 11.10 -1.82 12.65
N ILE A 225 11.03 -2.22 11.38
CA ILE A 225 9.81 -2.67 10.70
C ILE A 225 10.09 -4.05 10.11
N SER A 226 9.19 -5.02 10.37
CA SER A 226 9.32 -6.36 9.78
C SER A 226 9.19 -6.31 8.25
N GLU A 227 9.87 -7.20 7.54
CA GLU A 227 9.86 -7.25 6.08
C GLU A 227 8.43 -7.31 5.51
N THR A 228 7.53 -8.06 6.16
CA THR A 228 6.12 -8.15 5.77
C THR A 228 5.39 -6.80 5.86
N ARG A 229 5.65 -6.01 6.90
CA ARG A 229 5.05 -4.67 7.06
C ARG A 229 5.71 -3.63 6.15
N ALA A 230 7.03 -3.74 5.95
CA ALA A 230 7.76 -2.90 5.01
C ALA A 230 7.23 -3.05 3.59
N LYS A 231 7.00 -4.28 3.12
CA LYS A 231 6.37 -4.56 1.82
C LYS A 231 4.98 -3.95 1.67
N ARG A 232 4.28 -3.67 2.78
CA ARG A 232 2.95 -3.02 2.81
C ARG A 232 3.00 -1.51 3.07
N GLN A 233 4.14 -0.88 2.83
CA GLN A 233 4.33 0.57 2.93
C GLN A 233 4.15 1.11 4.36
N GLU A 234 4.49 0.32 5.40
CA GLU A 234 4.37 0.77 6.79
C GLU A 234 5.33 1.92 7.13
N GLY A 235 6.55 1.90 6.60
CA GLY A 235 7.53 2.98 6.80
C GLY A 235 7.00 4.32 6.27
N PRO A 236 6.62 4.39 4.98
CA PRO A 236 5.99 5.57 4.40
C PRO A 236 4.72 6.03 5.14
N GLU A 237 3.87 5.10 5.62
CA GLU A 237 2.69 5.44 6.43
C GLU A 237 3.08 6.14 7.74
N LEU A 238 4.14 5.67 8.43
CA LEU A 238 4.64 6.31 9.65
C LEU A 238 5.18 7.71 9.36
N VAL A 239 5.98 7.86 8.30
CA VAL A 239 6.55 9.16 7.90
C VAL A 239 5.46 10.15 7.48
N LEU A 240 4.43 9.69 6.74
CA LEU A 240 3.27 10.51 6.40
C LEU A 240 2.53 11.00 7.66
N ARG A 241 2.29 10.10 8.61
CA ARG A 241 1.67 10.46 9.91
C ARG A 241 2.52 11.47 10.68
N PHE A 242 3.84 11.31 10.68
CA PHE A 242 4.75 12.28 11.29
C PHE A 242 4.55 13.68 10.71
N PHE A 243 4.62 13.84 9.40
CA PHE A 243 4.48 15.16 8.76
C PHE A 243 3.08 15.75 8.96
N ALA A 244 2.04 14.95 8.75
CA ALA A 244 0.66 15.38 8.88
C ALA A 244 0.34 15.84 10.30
N TYR A 245 0.73 15.07 11.33
CA TYR A 245 0.49 15.46 12.71
C TYR A 245 1.39 16.62 13.17
N THR A 246 2.66 16.64 12.79
CA THR A 246 3.56 17.75 13.15
C THR A 246 3.05 19.10 12.63
N ASN A 247 2.44 19.12 11.46
CA ASN A 247 2.03 20.36 10.80
C ASN A 247 0.53 20.66 10.88
N ASN A 248 -0.32 19.69 11.24
CA ASN A 248 -1.76 19.86 11.10
C ASN A 248 -2.63 19.08 12.12
N TYR A 249 -2.07 18.54 13.21
CA TYR A 249 -2.84 17.69 14.15
C TYR A 249 -4.07 18.35 14.77
N LEU A 250 -4.08 19.68 14.96
CA LEU A 250 -5.22 20.43 15.50
C LEU A 250 -6.43 20.46 14.54
N ASN A 251 -6.23 20.18 13.26
CA ASN A 251 -7.28 20.16 12.25
C ASN A 251 -7.81 18.74 11.94
N LEU A 252 -7.46 17.74 12.75
CA LEU A 252 -8.02 16.40 12.66
C LEU A 252 -9.51 16.43 13.05
N LYS A 253 -10.41 16.61 12.07
CA LYS A 253 -11.87 16.67 12.28
C LYS A 253 -12.62 15.42 11.84
N LYS A 254 -12.10 14.71 10.83
CA LYS A 254 -12.72 13.53 10.20
C LYS A 254 -11.98 12.25 10.59
N SER A 255 -12.00 11.24 9.71
CA SER A 255 -11.18 10.05 9.85
C SER A 255 -9.69 10.38 9.67
N VAL A 256 -8.83 9.57 10.29
CA VAL A 256 -7.37 9.65 10.05
C VAL A 256 -7.04 9.40 8.59
N VAL A 257 -7.83 8.57 7.89
CA VAL A 257 -7.58 8.27 6.47
C VAL A 257 -7.73 9.53 5.65
N ASP A 258 -8.89 10.21 5.74
CA ASP A 258 -9.16 11.43 4.98
C ASP A 258 -8.17 12.55 5.35
N PHE A 259 -7.83 12.67 6.64
CA PHE A 259 -6.86 13.65 7.10
C PHE A 259 -5.48 13.48 6.45
N LEU A 260 -5.00 12.24 6.32
CA LEU A 260 -3.72 11.95 5.68
C LEU A 260 -3.80 12.12 4.16
N ASP A 261 -4.93 11.77 3.54
CA ASP A 261 -5.16 11.93 2.09
C ASP A 261 -5.17 13.42 1.72
N ASP A 262 -5.93 14.23 2.46
CA ASP A 262 -6.02 15.68 2.28
C ASP A 262 -4.67 16.36 2.50
N TYR A 263 -3.93 15.94 3.54
CA TYR A 263 -2.58 16.47 3.81
C TYR A 263 -1.60 16.14 2.68
N LEU A 264 -1.62 14.90 2.19
CA LEU A 264 -0.73 14.48 1.10
C LEU A 264 -1.02 15.27 -0.19
N LYS A 265 -2.29 15.45 -0.55
CA LYS A 265 -2.70 16.25 -1.71
C LYS A 265 -2.26 17.71 -1.59
N ALA A 266 -2.51 18.34 -0.44
CA ALA A 266 -2.07 19.72 -0.20
C ALA A 266 -0.54 19.87 -0.22
N GLY A 267 0.18 18.82 0.16
CA GLY A 267 1.64 18.79 0.16
C GLY A 267 2.30 18.89 -1.22
N ASN A 268 1.57 18.60 -2.29
CA ASN A 268 2.10 18.72 -3.65
C ASN A 268 2.23 20.18 -4.12
N GLU A 269 1.58 21.12 -3.42
CA GLU A 269 1.71 22.56 -3.64
C GLU A 269 2.87 23.19 -2.83
N LEU A 270 3.62 22.39 -2.06
CA LEU A 270 4.75 22.89 -1.28
C LEU A 270 5.95 23.24 -2.16
N SER A 271 6.66 24.31 -1.80
CA SER A 271 7.93 24.67 -2.42
C SER A 271 9.04 23.71 -2.03
N ASP A 272 10.06 23.57 -2.88
CA ASP A 272 11.21 22.68 -2.62
C ASP A 272 11.93 23.08 -1.32
N THR A 273 12.04 24.38 -1.03
CA THR A 273 12.56 24.89 0.26
C THR A 273 11.77 24.39 1.47
N SER A 274 10.44 24.23 1.33
CA SER A 274 9.59 23.71 2.41
C SER A 274 9.82 22.21 2.59
N ILE A 275 9.93 21.46 1.49
CA ILE A 275 10.27 20.03 1.48
C ILE A 275 11.63 19.78 2.16
N ASP A 276 12.65 20.55 1.83
CA ASP A 276 13.99 20.44 2.45
C ASP A 276 13.96 20.73 3.96
N LYS A 277 13.15 21.71 4.38
CA LYS A 277 12.99 22.02 5.80
C LYS A 277 12.31 20.86 6.54
N MET A 278 11.29 20.27 5.94
CA MET A 278 10.60 19.10 6.50
C MET A 278 11.56 17.91 6.64
N GLU A 279 12.40 17.64 5.66
CA GLU A 279 13.42 16.60 5.72
C GLU A 279 14.40 16.83 6.88
N LYS A 280 14.89 18.06 7.05
CA LYS A 280 15.80 18.43 8.15
C LYS A 280 15.15 18.26 9.52
N GLU A 281 13.89 18.67 9.70
CA GLU A 281 13.16 18.47 10.95
C GLU A 281 12.99 16.97 11.26
N PHE A 282 12.70 16.15 10.24
CA PHE A 282 12.60 14.70 10.43
C PHE A 282 13.94 14.09 10.87
N ILE A 283 15.04 14.40 10.17
CA ILE A 283 16.37 13.90 10.51
C ILE A 283 16.78 14.31 11.93
N GLN A 284 16.53 15.58 12.32
CA GLN A 284 16.84 16.09 13.66
C GLN A 284 16.14 15.25 14.76
N VAL A 285 14.88 14.87 14.54
CA VAL A 285 14.13 14.04 15.47
C VAL A 285 14.72 12.64 15.56
N LEU A 286 15.08 12.03 14.43
CA LEU A 286 15.69 10.71 14.42
C LEU A 286 17.04 10.69 15.12
N GLU A 287 17.87 11.72 14.93
CA GLU A 287 19.16 11.85 15.62
C GLU A 287 18.98 11.99 17.14
N TYR A 288 18.00 12.80 17.57
CA TYR A 288 17.68 12.95 18.99
C TYR A 288 17.20 11.63 19.60
N VAL A 289 16.31 10.92 18.89
CA VAL A 289 15.80 9.61 19.32
C VAL A 289 16.93 8.58 19.38
N LYS A 290 17.77 8.49 18.36
CA LYS A 290 18.95 7.61 18.36
C LYS A 290 19.87 7.88 19.54
N LYS A 291 20.09 9.15 19.87
CA LYS A 291 21.02 9.55 20.92
C LYS A 291 20.50 9.26 22.33
N TYR A 292 19.22 9.50 22.58
CA TYR A 292 18.69 9.51 23.95
C TYR A 292 17.72 8.37 24.25
N PHE A 293 17.08 7.75 23.27
CA PHE A 293 16.09 6.69 23.47
C PHE A 293 16.74 5.33 23.21
N PRO A 294 17.04 4.52 24.24
CA PRO A 294 17.84 3.29 24.08
C PRO A 294 17.26 2.29 23.08
N SER A 295 15.93 2.22 23.00
CA SER A 295 15.21 1.33 22.07
C SER A 295 14.66 2.05 20.83
N GLY A 296 15.13 3.27 20.55
CA GLY A 296 14.55 4.13 19.52
C GLY A 296 13.04 4.31 19.71
N PHE A 297 12.26 4.03 18.68
CA PHE A 297 10.78 4.08 18.75
C PHE A 297 10.13 2.78 19.25
N SER A 298 10.88 1.69 19.40
CA SER A 298 10.31 0.42 19.83
C SER A 298 9.99 0.44 21.34
N LYS A 299 9.29 -0.59 21.82
CA LYS A 299 9.02 -0.74 23.27
C LYS A 299 10.23 -1.25 24.05
N SER A 300 11.14 -1.96 23.39
CA SER A 300 12.32 -2.58 23.99
C SER A 300 13.31 -2.96 22.90
N GLU A 301 14.59 -3.10 23.24
CA GLU A 301 15.66 -3.47 22.30
C GLU A 301 15.41 -4.79 21.55
N THR A 302 14.67 -5.71 22.17
CA THR A 302 14.30 -7.00 21.59
C THR A 302 13.11 -6.93 20.62
N ASN A 303 12.33 -5.84 20.66
CA ASN A 303 11.10 -5.72 19.88
C ASN A 303 11.39 -5.22 18.46
N ARG A 304 11.10 -6.07 17.47
CA ARG A 304 11.32 -5.77 16.04
C ARG A 304 10.15 -5.05 15.38
N SER A 305 9.29 -4.40 16.16
CA SER A 305 8.12 -3.71 15.65
C SER A 305 7.80 -2.44 16.44
N VAL A 306 7.41 -1.40 15.71
CA VAL A 306 6.98 -0.13 16.28
C VAL A 306 5.46 0.02 16.13
N PRO A 307 4.71 0.25 17.23
CA PRO A 307 3.31 0.66 17.18
C PRO A 307 3.17 2.08 16.64
N ARG A 308 2.24 2.31 15.70
CA ARG A 308 2.01 3.63 15.08
C ARG A 308 1.77 4.73 16.12
N ILE A 309 0.92 4.47 17.11
CA ILE A 309 0.55 5.45 18.16
C ILE A 309 1.77 5.85 19.00
N ARG A 310 2.68 4.91 19.30
CA ARG A 310 3.92 5.20 20.04
C ARG A 310 4.87 6.04 19.19
N PHE A 311 5.05 5.67 17.92
CA PHE A 311 5.85 6.45 16.98
C PHE A 311 5.32 7.88 16.86
N GLU A 312 4.01 8.05 16.63
CA GLU A 312 3.37 9.36 16.51
C GLU A 312 3.56 10.21 17.77
N ALA A 313 3.34 9.64 18.96
CA ALA A 313 3.51 10.37 20.21
C ALA A 313 4.96 10.86 20.39
N ILE A 314 5.93 9.96 20.21
CA ILE A 314 7.35 10.29 20.42
C ILE A 314 7.86 11.24 19.33
N ALA A 315 7.73 10.85 18.06
CA ALA A 315 8.32 11.61 16.96
C ALA A 315 7.74 13.02 16.88
N VAL A 316 6.40 13.15 16.94
CA VAL A 316 5.75 14.46 16.86
C VAL A 316 5.98 15.27 18.14
N GLY A 317 5.93 14.64 19.31
CA GLY A 317 6.19 15.30 20.59
C GLY A 317 7.59 15.91 20.67
N VAL A 318 8.62 15.16 20.23
CA VAL A 318 10.00 15.65 20.12
C VAL A 318 10.10 16.85 19.17
N THR A 319 9.46 16.79 17.99
CA THR A 319 9.48 17.94 17.06
C THR A 319 8.82 19.17 17.67
N LEU A 320 7.67 19.01 18.33
CA LEU A 320 6.99 20.13 18.99
C LEU A 320 7.82 20.72 20.14
N ALA A 321 8.59 19.89 20.85
CA ALA A 321 9.51 20.35 21.87
C ALA A 321 10.66 21.16 21.25
N PHE A 322 11.27 20.71 20.15
CA PHE A 322 12.27 21.48 19.40
C PHE A 322 11.73 22.80 18.85
N ARG A 323 10.46 22.84 18.42
CA ARG A 323 9.81 24.08 17.98
C ARG A 323 9.60 25.09 19.12
N LYS A 324 9.49 24.63 20.38
CA LYS A 324 9.39 25.49 21.57
C LYS A 324 10.75 25.85 22.16
N ALA A 325 11.75 24.99 22.04
CA ALA A 325 13.08 25.18 22.61
C ALA A 325 14.17 24.91 21.57
N SER A 326 15.04 25.91 21.34
CA SER A 326 16.12 25.82 20.34
C SER A 326 17.13 24.71 20.61
N LYS A 327 17.22 24.23 21.85
CA LYS A 327 17.97 23.02 22.25
C LYS A 327 17.24 22.28 23.35
N LEU A 328 17.04 20.97 23.16
CA LEU A 328 16.55 20.07 24.20
C LEU A 328 17.73 19.50 24.99
N LYS A 329 17.57 19.38 26.31
CA LYS A 329 18.55 18.74 27.20
C LYS A 329 18.47 17.21 27.06
N SER A 330 19.40 16.50 27.72
CA SER A 330 19.27 15.07 27.94
C SER A 330 17.98 14.81 28.73
N PRO A 331 17.01 14.07 28.19
CA PRO A 331 15.74 13.86 28.87
C PRO A 331 15.87 12.80 29.96
N ASN A 332 15.10 12.93 31.05
CA ASN A 332 14.74 11.76 31.84
C ASN A 332 13.63 11.02 31.08
N LEU A 333 13.77 9.72 30.88
CA LEU A 333 12.85 8.88 30.10
C LEU A 333 12.02 7.91 30.95
N ASP A 334 12.04 8.02 32.28
CA ASP A 334 11.24 7.16 33.18
C ASP A 334 9.75 7.14 32.79
N TRP A 335 9.24 8.28 32.32
CA TRP A 335 7.86 8.44 31.83
C TRP A 335 7.50 7.55 30.64
N LEU A 336 8.47 6.98 29.90
CA LEU A 336 8.20 6.00 28.83
C LEU A 336 7.59 4.69 29.34
N THR A 337 7.73 4.43 30.64
CA THR A 337 7.20 3.24 31.32
C THR A 337 6.04 3.55 32.27
N ASP A 338 5.72 4.83 32.47
CA ASP A 338 4.67 5.25 33.38
C ASP A 338 3.27 4.97 32.84
N THR A 339 2.34 4.78 33.78
CA THR A 339 0.95 4.41 33.50
C THR A 339 0.26 5.41 32.58
N GLU A 340 0.56 6.70 32.71
CA GLU A 340 -0.03 7.77 31.91
C GLU A 340 0.39 7.67 30.43
N PHE A 341 1.69 7.56 30.16
CA PHE A 341 2.18 7.36 28.79
C PHE A 341 1.69 6.06 28.17
N LEU A 342 1.67 4.97 28.94
CA LEU A 342 1.14 3.69 28.49
C LEU A 342 -0.33 3.80 28.13
N ASN A 343 -1.14 4.55 28.89
CA ASN A 343 -2.55 4.83 28.56
C ASN A 343 -2.71 5.64 27.28
N HIS A 344 -1.80 6.58 27.01
CA HIS A 344 -1.79 7.36 25.77
C HIS A 344 -1.38 6.54 24.54
N THR A 345 -0.63 5.45 24.71
CA THR A 345 0.01 4.71 23.61
C THR A 345 -0.43 3.26 23.44
N ARG A 346 -1.52 2.84 24.11
CA ARG A 346 -2.11 1.50 23.90
C ARG A 346 -2.60 1.33 22.47
N SER A 347 -2.56 0.10 21.96
CA SER A 347 -2.95 -0.23 20.58
C SER A 347 -4.44 -0.01 20.28
N ASP A 348 -5.28 0.01 21.31
CA ASP A 348 -6.72 0.32 21.26
C ASP A 348 -7.02 1.80 21.54
N ALA A 349 -6.00 2.63 21.75
CA ALA A 349 -6.20 4.05 22.01
C ALA A 349 -6.87 4.73 20.80
N SER A 350 -7.91 5.50 21.09
CA SER A 350 -8.72 6.16 20.07
C SER A 350 -7.90 7.17 19.25
N ASN A 351 -8.22 7.26 17.96
CA ASN A 351 -7.67 8.26 17.04
C ASN A 351 -8.55 9.52 16.95
N SER A 352 -9.38 9.79 17.96
CA SER A 352 -10.09 11.07 18.04
C SER A 352 -9.12 12.23 18.27
N ALA A 353 -9.45 13.42 17.76
CA ALA A 353 -8.60 14.61 17.87
C ALA A 353 -8.06 14.87 19.29
N PRO A 354 -8.88 14.82 20.36
CA PRO A 354 -8.38 15.05 21.71
C PRO A 354 -7.36 14.00 22.18
N ARG A 355 -7.49 12.76 21.70
CA ARG A 355 -6.57 11.67 22.07
C ARG A 355 -5.26 11.74 21.31
N VAL A 356 -5.30 12.14 20.03
CA VAL A 356 -4.10 12.43 19.24
C VAL A 356 -3.33 13.60 19.84
N GLN A 357 -4.04 14.70 20.13
CA GLN A 357 -3.46 15.85 20.79
C GLN A 357 -2.84 15.46 22.15
N GLY A 358 -3.60 14.82 23.03
CA GLY A 358 -3.12 14.48 24.38
C GLY A 358 -1.83 13.65 24.38
N ARG A 359 -1.71 12.62 23.53
CA ARG A 359 -0.50 11.77 23.50
C ARG A 359 0.74 12.50 22.97
N ILE A 360 0.56 13.40 22.00
CA ILE A 360 1.65 14.17 21.39
C ILE A 360 2.11 15.28 22.33
N GLU A 361 1.16 16.00 22.92
CA GLU A 361 1.44 17.09 23.86
C GLU A 361 2.05 16.58 25.17
N TYR A 362 1.62 15.40 25.66
CA TYR A 362 2.25 14.74 26.81
C TYR A 362 3.76 14.57 26.61
N VAL A 363 4.19 13.98 25.49
CA VAL A 363 5.63 13.80 25.22
C VAL A 363 6.35 15.14 25.10
N ARG A 364 5.75 16.11 24.39
CA ARG A 364 6.32 17.46 24.27
C ARG A 364 6.59 18.07 25.65
N ASP A 365 5.61 17.99 26.54
CA ASP A 365 5.68 18.65 27.84
C ASP A 365 6.66 17.94 28.78
N GLN A 366 6.77 16.61 28.74
CA GLN A 366 7.80 15.84 29.45
C GLN A 366 9.23 16.17 29.00
N LEU A 367 9.43 16.56 27.74
CA LEU A 367 10.74 16.95 27.22
C LEU A 367 11.10 18.41 27.51
N LEU A 368 10.13 19.22 27.95
CA LEU A 368 10.31 20.63 28.28
C LEU A 368 10.36 20.90 29.78
N SER A 369 9.83 19.98 30.60
CA SER A 369 10.03 19.95 32.06
C SER A 369 11.48 19.62 32.39
#